data_AF-A0A0T0MD96-F1
#
_entry.id   AF-A0A0T0MD96-F1
#
_cell.length_a   1.000
_cell.length_b   1.000
_cell.length_c   1.000
_cell.angle_alpha   90.00
_cell.angle_beta   90.00
_cell.angle_gamma   90.00
#
_symmetry.space_group_name_H-M   'P 1'
#
loop_
_entity.id
_entity.type
_entity.pdbx_description
1 polymer ?
#
loop_
_entity_poly.entity_id
_entity_poly.type
_entity_poly.pdbx_seq_one_letter_code
_entity_poly.pdbx_strand_id
1 'polypeptide(L)'
;MNKYLKGCLIILGILLLIVSIIAGFFYYQISTSRERSVADNRECSDSKYIFDQPTIEISDSVMTKSVRNIKLFLIQNSKKVDSMEIANNSEDRIQFNFPFEKVPLSSNILIKTENHEFLLLNMKYYNNEKWGMFGYLGKGCQFLYEYKILK
;
A
#
# COMPACT_ATOMS: atom_id res chain seq x y z
N MET A 1 1.57 -61.60 21.72
CA MET A 1 1.89 -60.56 20.71
C MET A 1 3.19 -59.87 21.13
N ASN A 2 4.21 -59.88 20.27
CA ASN A 2 5.59 -59.50 20.63
C ASN A 2 5.67 -58.03 21.10
N LYS A 3 6.25 -57.75 22.27
CA LYS A 3 6.27 -56.39 22.87
C LYS A 3 6.89 -55.35 21.93
N TYR A 4 7.87 -55.77 21.13
CA TYR A 4 8.52 -54.97 20.10
C TYR A 4 7.58 -54.53 18.97
N LEU A 5 6.62 -55.39 18.57
CA LEU A 5 5.67 -55.10 17.51
C LEU A 5 4.66 -54.02 17.93
N LYS A 6 4.22 -54.05 19.21
CA LYS A 6 3.31 -53.03 19.77
C LYS A 6 3.98 -51.66 19.84
N GLY A 7 5.25 -51.61 20.25
CA GLY A 7 6.00 -50.35 20.29
C GLY A 7 6.20 -49.72 18.91
N CYS A 8 6.52 -50.53 17.90
CA CYS A 8 6.68 -50.06 16.52
C CYS A 8 5.37 -49.48 15.94
N LEU A 9 4.23 -50.16 16.19
CA LEU A 9 2.91 -49.67 15.79
C LEU A 9 2.53 -48.33 16.43
N ILE A 10 2.85 -48.14 17.72
CA ILE A 10 2.59 -46.88 18.42
C ILE A 10 3.42 -45.75 17.81
N ILE A 11 4.72 -45.98 17.56
CA ILE A 11 5.60 -44.98 16.94
C ILE A 11 5.10 -44.61 15.54
N LEU A 12 4.72 -45.61 14.73
CA LEU A 12 4.19 -45.37 13.38
C LEU A 12 2.88 -44.57 13.40
N GLY A 13 2.00 -44.84 14.36
CA GLY A 13 0.77 -44.07 14.58
C GLY A 13 1.03 -42.61 14.95
N ILE A 14 1.99 -42.34 15.83
CA ILE A 14 2.40 -40.98 16.19
C ILE A 14 2.97 -40.25 14.96
N LEU A 15 3.79 -40.93 14.17
CA LEU A 15 4.42 -40.36 12.98
C LEU A 15 3.37 -39.95 11.93
N LEU A 16 2.37 -40.81 11.68
CA LEU A 16 1.25 -40.50 10.79
C LEU A 16 0.41 -39.33 11.29
N LEU A 17 0.19 -39.24 12.60
CA LEU A 17 -0.56 -38.14 13.20
C LEU A 17 0.18 -36.81 13.03
N ILE A 18 1.50 -36.79 13.25
CA ILE A 18 2.34 -35.59 13.01
C ILE A 18 2.25 -35.15 11.55
N VAL A 19 2.38 -36.07 10.60
CA VAL A 19 2.27 -35.76 9.16
C VAL A 19 0.90 -35.17 8.83
N SER A 20 -0.18 -35.72 9.39
CA SER A 20 -1.55 -35.24 9.17
C SER A 20 -1.77 -33.84 9.72
N ILE A 21 -1.22 -33.53 10.90
CA ILE A 21 -1.28 -32.18 11.48
C ILE A 21 -0.53 -31.18 10.59
N ILE A 22 0.67 -31.54 10.15
CA ILE A 22 1.50 -30.66 9.29
C ILE A 22 0.77 -30.40 7.96
N ALA A 23 0.24 -31.43 7.31
CA ALA A 23 -0.51 -31.29 6.07
C ALA A 23 -1.78 -30.43 6.26
N GLY A 24 -2.52 -30.66 7.34
CA GLY A 24 -3.71 -29.86 7.68
C GLY A 24 -3.38 -28.38 7.92
N PHE A 25 -2.26 -28.10 8.60
CA PHE A 25 -1.79 -26.74 8.83
C PHE A 25 -1.48 -26.00 7.52
N PHE A 26 -0.74 -26.64 6.60
CA PHE A 26 -0.43 -26.03 5.30
C PHE A 26 -1.66 -25.85 4.42
N TYR A 27 -2.55 -26.83 4.40
CA TYR A 27 -3.81 -26.73 3.67
C TYR A 27 -4.67 -25.55 4.18
N TYR A 28 -4.79 -25.42 5.50
CA TYR A 28 -5.54 -24.32 6.12
C TYR A 28 -4.92 -22.95 5.81
N GLN A 29 -3.59 -22.82 5.90
CA GLN A 29 -2.90 -21.57 5.55
C GLN A 29 -3.18 -21.17 4.11
N ILE A 30 -3.00 -22.09 3.15
CA ILE A 30 -3.23 -21.83 1.73
C ILE A 30 -4.68 -21.43 1.47
N SER A 31 -5.64 -22.17 2.03
CA SER A 31 -7.08 -21.93 1.82
C SER A 31 -7.51 -20.55 2.32
N THR A 32 -7.02 -20.12 3.48
CA THR A 32 -7.44 -18.85 4.10
C THR A 32 -6.62 -17.65 3.62
N SER A 33 -5.43 -17.86 3.06
CA SER A 33 -4.58 -16.78 2.57
C SER A 33 -5.24 -15.96 1.45
N ARG A 34 -5.94 -16.62 0.51
CA ARG A 34 -6.58 -15.91 -0.60
C ARG A 34 -7.75 -15.05 -0.12
N GLU A 35 -8.58 -15.58 0.78
CA GLU A 35 -9.71 -14.86 1.36
C GLU A 35 -9.24 -13.63 2.14
N ARG A 36 -8.19 -13.78 2.95
CA ARG A 36 -7.55 -12.66 3.67
C ARG A 36 -7.03 -11.59 2.71
N SER A 37 -6.34 -12.00 1.64
CA SER A 37 -5.82 -11.07 0.64
C SER A 37 -6.94 -10.26 -0.02
N VAL A 38 -8.05 -10.92 -0.37
CA VAL A 38 -9.22 -10.26 -0.97
C VAL A 38 -9.90 -9.31 0.01
N ALA A 39 -10.05 -9.71 1.27
CA ALA A 39 -10.62 -8.86 2.31
C ALA A 39 -9.77 -7.60 2.53
N ASP A 40 -8.45 -7.78 2.67
CA ASP A 40 -7.49 -6.69 2.84
C ASP A 40 -7.44 -5.76 1.62
N ASN A 41 -7.53 -6.31 0.40
CA ASN A 41 -7.58 -5.51 -0.82
C ASN A 41 -8.83 -4.63 -0.87
N ARG A 42 -10.00 -5.17 -0.47
CA ARG A 42 -11.23 -4.38 -0.35
C ARG A 42 -11.09 -3.29 0.70
N GLU A 43 -10.52 -3.61 1.86
CA GLU A 43 -10.30 -2.63 2.92
C GLU A 43 -9.44 -1.44 2.44
N CYS A 44 -8.33 -1.72 1.72
CA CYS A 44 -7.52 -0.64 1.14
C CYS A 44 -8.32 0.12 0.06
N SER A 45 -8.99 -0.57 -0.87
CA SER A 45 -9.67 0.09 -2.00
C SER A 45 -10.91 0.90 -1.60
N ASP A 46 -11.60 0.49 -0.53
CA ASP A 46 -12.83 1.13 -0.06
C ASP A 46 -12.56 2.38 0.80
N SER A 47 -11.29 2.68 1.05
CA SER A 47 -10.88 3.92 1.71
C SER A 47 -11.37 5.12 0.92
N LYS A 48 -12.02 6.08 1.61
CA LYS A 48 -12.58 7.29 0.97
C LYS A 48 -11.69 8.52 1.08
N TYR A 49 -10.70 8.46 1.96
CA TYR A 49 -9.85 9.59 2.33
C TYR A 49 -8.38 9.21 2.20
N ILE A 50 -7.52 10.20 1.99
CA ILE A 50 -6.07 10.09 2.13
C ILE A 50 -5.75 10.00 3.63
N PHE A 51 -5.03 8.95 4.01
CA PHE A 51 -4.58 8.66 5.38
C PHE A 51 -3.07 8.39 5.42
N ASP A 52 -2.47 8.42 6.61
CA ASP A 52 -1.04 8.15 6.86
C ASP A 52 -0.03 9.10 6.18
N GLN A 53 -0.47 10.31 5.79
CA GLN A 53 0.41 11.37 5.24
C GLN A 53 1.41 10.85 4.20
N PRO A 54 0.92 10.25 3.09
CA PRO A 54 1.78 9.57 2.14
C PRO A 54 2.82 10.53 1.55
N THR A 55 4.00 9.99 1.26
CA THR A 55 5.01 10.73 0.52
C THR A 55 4.60 10.76 -0.96
N ILE A 56 4.50 11.97 -1.51
CA ILE A 56 4.28 12.20 -2.94
C ILE A 56 5.63 12.46 -3.58
N GLU A 57 5.90 11.74 -4.66
CA GLU A 57 7.06 11.89 -5.51
C GLU A 57 6.65 12.16 -6.97
N ILE A 58 7.25 13.17 -7.60
CA ILE A 58 7.13 13.43 -9.04
C ILE A 58 8.55 13.50 -9.59
N SER A 59 8.94 12.41 -10.26
CA SER A 59 10.21 12.26 -10.96
C SER A 59 9.99 12.44 -12.46
N ASP A 60 9.93 13.71 -12.89
CA ASP A 60 9.83 14.04 -14.31
C ASP A 60 11.19 14.42 -14.88
N SER A 61 11.50 13.96 -16.10
CA SER A 61 12.69 14.33 -16.87
C SER A 61 12.87 15.85 -17.06
N VAL A 62 11.78 16.62 -16.97
CA VAL A 62 11.78 18.08 -17.08
C VAL A 62 12.32 18.76 -15.80
N MET A 63 12.39 18.04 -14.67
CA MET A 63 12.97 18.52 -13.41
C MET A 63 14.49 18.58 -13.51
N THR A 64 15.03 19.74 -13.89
CA THR A 64 16.48 19.95 -14.02
C THR A 64 17.11 20.74 -12.87
N LYS A 65 16.33 21.28 -11.91
CA LYS A 65 16.86 22.07 -10.79
C LYS A 65 16.01 21.99 -9.52
N SER A 66 16.68 22.16 -8.39
CA SER A 66 16.13 22.12 -7.03
C SER A 66 14.94 23.08 -6.85
N VAL A 67 13.74 22.53 -6.95
CA VAL A 67 12.53 23.20 -6.47
C VAL A 67 12.65 23.26 -4.95
N ARG A 68 12.77 24.45 -4.35
CA ARG A 68 12.86 24.58 -2.88
C ARG A 68 11.49 24.65 -2.23
N ASN A 69 10.59 25.45 -2.79
CA ASN A 69 9.26 25.69 -2.25
C ASN A 69 8.19 25.16 -3.20
N ILE A 70 7.21 24.48 -2.62
CA ILE A 70 6.08 23.90 -3.33
C ILE A 70 4.81 24.48 -2.71
N LYS A 71 3.95 25.06 -3.54
CA LYS A 71 2.61 25.52 -3.13
C LYS A 71 1.58 24.49 -3.53
N LEU A 72 0.92 23.92 -2.54
CA LEU A 72 -0.16 22.97 -2.72
C LEU A 72 -1.50 23.68 -2.64
N PHE A 73 -2.40 23.35 -3.54
CA PHE A 73 -3.80 23.77 -3.50
C PHE A 73 -4.69 22.54 -3.52
N LEU A 74 -5.53 22.41 -2.51
CA LEU A 74 -6.57 21.39 -2.47
C LEU A 74 -7.78 21.88 -3.27
N ILE A 75 -8.17 21.13 -4.29
CA ILE A 75 -9.31 21.44 -5.15
C ILE A 75 -10.40 20.39 -4.90
N GLN A 76 -11.55 20.83 -4.43
CA GLN A 76 -12.75 20.00 -4.27
C GLN A 76 -13.89 20.62 -5.06
N ASN A 77 -14.62 19.82 -5.85
CA ASN A 77 -15.74 20.29 -6.67
C ASN A 77 -15.39 21.55 -7.49
N SER A 78 -14.20 21.56 -8.09
CA SER A 78 -13.66 22.67 -8.90
C SER A 78 -13.43 23.99 -8.14
N LYS A 79 -13.45 24.00 -6.81
CA LYS A 79 -13.12 25.15 -5.98
C LYS A 79 -11.83 24.89 -5.19
N LYS A 80 -10.99 25.91 -5.05
CA LYS A 80 -9.84 25.88 -4.14
C LYS A 80 -10.37 25.98 -2.71
N VAL A 81 -10.13 24.93 -1.93
CA VAL A 81 -10.64 24.82 -0.55
C VAL A 81 -9.54 25.16 0.46
N ASP A 82 -8.31 24.78 0.16
CA ASP A 82 -7.18 25.00 1.06
C ASP A 82 -5.88 25.20 0.27
N SER A 83 -4.90 25.85 0.90
CA SER A 83 -3.57 26.03 0.31
C SER A 83 -2.49 26.03 1.37
N MET A 84 -1.38 25.38 1.09
CA MET A 84 -0.23 25.30 1.98
C MET A 84 1.07 25.41 1.19
N GLU A 85 2.06 26.10 1.75
CA GLU A 85 3.41 26.15 1.21
C GLU A 85 4.30 25.22 2.04
N ILE A 86 5.02 24.35 1.35
CA ILE A 86 5.85 23.31 1.95
C ILE A 86 7.24 23.32 1.28
N ALA A 87 8.24 22.88 2.04
CA ALA A 87 9.57 22.66 1.51
C ALA A 87 9.62 21.34 0.74
N ASN A 88 10.41 21.32 -0.33
CA ASN A 88 10.74 20.09 -1.02
C ASN A 88 11.78 19.30 -0.21
N ASN A 89 11.54 18.00 -0.05
CA ASN A 89 12.41 17.10 0.69
C ASN A 89 13.52 16.47 -0.17
N SER A 90 13.53 16.74 -1.48
CA SER A 90 14.58 16.25 -2.38
C SER A 90 15.21 17.35 -3.22
N GLU A 91 16.46 17.13 -3.66
CA GLU A 91 17.20 18.05 -4.51
C GLU A 91 16.97 17.81 -6.01
N ASP A 92 16.63 16.57 -6.38
CA ASP A 92 16.59 16.07 -7.77
C ASP A 92 15.15 15.88 -8.32
N ARG A 93 14.15 15.90 -7.45
CA ARG A 93 12.75 15.63 -7.78
C ARG A 93 11.83 16.40 -6.85
N ILE A 94 10.53 16.45 -7.18
CA ILE A 94 9.52 16.95 -6.23
C ILE A 94 9.19 15.80 -5.29
N GLN A 95 9.49 15.97 -4.01
CA GLN A 95 9.18 15.00 -2.97
C GLN A 95 8.70 15.71 -1.71
N PHE A 96 7.54 15.32 -1.19
CA PHE A 96 7.02 15.88 0.06
C PHE A 96 6.05 14.92 0.74
N ASN A 97 5.87 15.09 2.05
CA ASN A 97 4.82 14.39 2.79
C ASN A 97 3.52 15.15 2.69
N PHE A 98 2.44 14.44 2.40
CA PHE A 98 1.13 15.04 2.21
C PHE A 98 0.65 15.74 3.50
N PRO A 99 0.43 17.07 3.49
CA PRO A 99 0.25 17.81 4.74
C PRO A 99 -1.21 17.96 5.19
N PHE A 100 -2.18 17.62 4.33
CA PHE A 100 -3.59 17.81 4.65
C PHE A 100 -4.17 16.58 5.35
N GLU A 101 -5.00 16.82 6.37
CA GLU A 101 -5.72 15.77 7.07
C GLU A 101 -7.08 15.48 6.41
N LYS A 102 -7.47 14.19 6.35
CA LYS A 102 -8.82 13.74 5.94
C LYS A 102 -9.28 14.28 4.58
N VAL A 103 -8.38 14.31 3.59
CA VAL A 103 -8.72 14.74 2.23
C VAL A 103 -9.46 13.62 1.48
N PRO A 104 -10.64 13.86 0.90
CA PRO A 104 -11.31 12.85 0.07
C PRO A 104 -10.47 12.47 -1.15
N LEU A 105 -10.41 11.18 -1.48
CA LEU A 105 -9.69 10.68 -2.67
C LEU A 105 -10.23 11.25 -4.00
N SER A 106 -11.50 11.67 -4.02
CA SER A 106 -12.12 12.33 -5.18
C SER A 106 -11.67 13.79 -5.40
N SER A 107 -10.86 14.33 -4.50
CA SER A 107 -10.30 15.68 -4.64
C SER A 107 -9.20 15.69 -5.70
N ASN A 108 -8.83 16.87 -6.19
CA ASN A 108 -7.62 17.03 -6.99
C ASN A 108 -6.65 17.91 -6.21
N ILE A 109 -5.34 17.69 -6.38
CA ILE A 109 -4.31 18.50 -5.74
C ILE A 109 -3.50 19.17 -6.82
N LEU A 110 -3.48 20.50 -6.81
CA LEU A 110 -2.64 21.29 -7.69
C LEU A 110 -1.36 21.64 -6.96
N ILE A 111 -0.24 21.19 -7.52
CA ILE A 111 1.11 21.43 -7.05
C ILE A 111 1.70 22.51 -7.94
N LYS A 112 2.02 23.67 -7.36
CA LYS A 112 2.72 24.75 -8.06
C LYS A 112 4.14 24.87 -7.56
N THR A 113 5.06 24.88 -8.50
CA THR A 113 6.47 25.21 -8.28
C THR A 113 6.78 26.54 -8.96
N GLU A 114 8.03 26.99 -8.89
CA GLU A 114 8.44 28.24 -9.57
C GLU A 114 8.26 28.17 -11.09
N ASN A 115 8.47 26.98 -11.68
CA ASN A 115 8.52 26.82 -13.14
C ASN A 115 7.38 25.96 -13.70
N HIS A 116 6.81 25.07 -12.89
CA HIS A 116 5.87 24.06 -13.36
C HIS A 116 4.64 23.93 -12.47
N GLU A 117 3.54 23.52 -13.09
CA GLU A 117 2.29 23.19 -12.42
C GLU A 117 1.89 21.73 -12.69
N PHE A 118 1.65 20.97 -11.62
CA PHE A 118 1.23 19.57 -11.69
C PHE A 118 -0.15 19.39 -11.05
N LEU A 119 -0.98 18.56 -11.65
CA LEU A 119 -2.27 18.17 -11.11
C LEU A 119 -2.24 16.69 -10.72
N LEU A 120 -2.37 16.39 -9.43
CA LEU A 120 -2.61 15.03 -8.95
C LEU A 120 -4.09 14.66 -9.14
N LEU A 121 -4.30 13.49 -9.72
CA LEU A 121 -5.59 12.93 -10.12
C LEU A 121 -5.65 11.44 -9.77
N ASN A 122 -6.86 10.86 -9.84
CA ASN A 122 -7.10 9.41 -9.73
C ASN A 122 -6.45 8.76 -8.50
N MET A 123 -6.48 9.49 -7.38
CA MET A 123 -5.89 9.03 -6.12
C MET A 123 -6.66 7.83 -5.58
N LYS A 124 -5.95 6.77 -5.21
CA LYS A 124 -6.52 5.54 -4.67
C LYS A 124 -5.52 4.80 -3.79
N TYR A 125 -6.04 3.93 -2.93
CA TYR A 125 -5.21 2.94 -2.25
C TYR A 125 -5.37 1.58 -2.89
N TYR A 126 -4.30 0.81 -2.89
CA TYR A 126 -4.33 -0.60 -3.25
C TYR A 126 -3.55 -1.40 -2.21
N ASN A 127 -3.90 -2.67 -2.05
CA ASN A 127 -3.11 -3.55 -1.20
C ASN A 127 -1.89 -4.04 -1.99
N ASN A 128 -0.70 -3.65 -1.55
CA ASN A 128 0.53 -4.29 -2.02
C ASN A 128 0.67 -5.65 -1.32
N GLU A 129 0.03 -6.66 -1.90
CA GLU A 129 -0.07 -7.99 -1.32
C GLU A 129 1.33 -8.60 -1.07
N LYS A 130 1.60 -8.97 0.18
CA LYS A 130 2.85 -9.66 0.52
C LYS A 130 2.62 -11.15 0.55
N TRP A 131 3.29 -11.88 -0.33
CA TRP A 131 3.20 -13.34 -0.41
C TRP A 131 4.53 -13.98 -0.03
N GLY A 132 4.46 -15.00 0.82
CA GLY A 132 5.59 -15.85 1.19
C GLY A 132 5.36 -17.30 0.74
N MET A 133 6.35 -18.16 1.02
CA MET A 133 6.33 -19.58 0.64
C MET A 133 5.11 -20.34 1.22
N PHE A 134 4.55 -19.85 2.32
CA PHE A 134 3.42 -20.47 3.01
C PHE A 134 2.12 -19.64 2.94
N GLY A 135 2.04 -18.71 1.98
CA GLY A 135 0.84 -17.94 1.71
C GLY A 135 0.96 -16.45 2.01
N TYR A 136 -0.20 -15.82 2.14
CA TYR A 136 -0.34 -14.38 2.31
C TYR A 136 0.14 -13.93 3.69
N LEU A 137 1.03 -12.93 3.70
CA LEU A 137 1.75 -12.42 4.88
C LEU A 137 1.09 -11.18 5.50
N GLY A 138 0.06 -10.62 4.86
CA GLY A 138 -0.69 -9.48 5.37
C GLY A 138 -0.66 -8.26 4.45
N LYS A 139 -1.41 -7.24 4.85
CA LYS A 139 -1.65 -6.03 4.05
C LYS A 139 -0.52 -5.02 4.10
N GLY A 140 -0.42 -4.26 3.02
CA GLY A 140 0.34 -3.02 2.95
C GLY A 140 -0.38 -2.06 2.02
N CYS A 141 -1.30 -1.25 2.54
CA CYS A 141 -2.01 -0.27 1.72
C CYS A 141 -1.02 0.77 1.20
N GLN A 142 -0.86 0.85 -0.11
CA GLN A 142 -0.02 1.83 -0.77
C GLN A 142 -0.89 2.87 -1.44
N PHE A 143 -0.48 4.13 -1.31
CA PHE A 143 -1.12 5.26 -1.95
C PHE A 143 -0.63 5.37 -3.40
N LEU A 144 -1.57 5.37 -4.34
CA LEU A 144 -1.31 5.54 -5.75
C LEU A 144 -2.04 6.78 -6.27
N TYR A 145 -1.39 7.48 -7.18
CA TYR A 145 -1.94 8.65 -7.84
C TYR A 145 -1.39 8.73 -9.26
N GLU A 146 -2.12 9.44 -10.11
CA GLU A 146 -1.63 9.89 -11.41
C GLU A 146 -1.34 11.38 -11.32
N TYR A 147 -0.38 11.87 -12.11
CA TYR A 147 -0.10 13.29 -12.22
C TYR A 147 -0.09 13.74 -13.67
N LYS A 148 -0.52 14.98 -13.90
CA LYS A 148 -0.47 15.64 -15.20
C LYS A 148 0.26 16.96 -15.10
N ILE A 149 1.19 17.21 -16.01
CA ILE A 149 1.84 18.52 -16.17
C ILE A 149 0.87 19.45 -16.89
N LEU A 150 0.65 20.64 -16.34
CA LEU A 150 -0.22 21.67 -16.92
C LEU A 150 0.59 22.77 -17.61
N LYS A 151 1.76 23.10 -17.06
CA LYS A 151 2.66 24.14 -17.55
C LYS A 151 4.08 23.84 -17.10
#